data_AF-A0A7C3HMH9-F1
#
_entry.id   AF-A0A7C3HMH9-F1
#
_cell.length_a   1.000
_cell.length_b   1.000
_cell.length_c   1.000
_cell.angle_alpha   90.00
_cell.angle_beta   90.00
_cell.angle_gamma   90.00
#
_symmetry.space_group_name_H-M   'P 1'
#
loop_
_entity.id
_entity.type
_entity.pdbx_description
1 polymer ?
#
loop_
_entity_poly.entity_id
_entity_poly.type
_entity_poly.pdbx_seq_one_letter_code
_entity_poly.pdbx_strand_id
1 'polypeptide(L)'
;MLNYVLRRTLYAIPILIGVNLITFILFFVVNSPDDMARMHLGMKRVTPEAVQQWKVERGYDKPLVINSAASGTDKFTDTIFFENSVKLFVFEFGQSDEGRDIS
;
A
#
# COMPACT_ATOMS: atom_id res chain seq x y z
N MET A 1 21.22 26.73 -15.34
CA MET A 1 20.92 25.27 -15.40
C MET A 1 20.69 24.67 -14.02
N LEU A 2 21.60 24.76 -13.04
CA LEU A 2 21.41 24.18 -11.69
C LEU A 2 20.14 24.70 -10.97
N ASN A 3 19.88 26.01 -10.99
CA ASN A 3 18.68 26.60 -10.38
C ASN A 3 17.36 26.14 -11.05
N TYR A 4 17.41 25.84 -12.35
CA TYR A 4 16.27 25.30 -13.09
C TYR A 4 16.00 23.84 -12.70
N VAL A 5 17.05 23.02 -12.63
CA VAL A 5 16.96 21.62 -12.18
C VAL A 5 16.43 21.56 -10.75
N LEU A 6 16.98 22.37 -9.83
CA LEU A 6 16.53 22.40 -8.44
C LEU A 6 15.04 22.73 -8.32
N ARG A 7 14.58 23.77 -9.03
CA ARG A 7 13.16 24.16 -9.05
C ARG A 7 12.28 23.04 -9.61
N ARG A 8 12.73 22.34 -10.66
CA ARG A 8 12.02 21.21 -11.27
C ARG A 8 11.92 20.02 -10.32
N THR A 9 13.01 19.68 -9.62
CA THR A 9 13.03 18.60 -8.63
C THR A 9 12.11 18.91 -7.45
N LEU A 10 12.09 20.16 -6.98
CA LEU A 10 11.19 20.58 -5.90
C LEU A 10 9.71 20.46 -6.29
N TYR A 11 9.36 20.70 -7.56
CA TYR A 11 7.99 20.46 -8.05
C TYR A 11 7.66 18.97 -8.17
N ALA A 12 8.66 18.10 -8.39
CA ALA A 12 8.43 16.67 -8.47
C ALA A 12 7.98 16.08 -7.13
N ILE A 13 8.48 16.59 -6.00
CA ILE A 13 8.11 16.09 -4.65
C ILE A 13 6.59 16.11 -4.41
N PRO A 14 5.87 17.25 -4.49
CA PRO A 14 4.43 17.26 -4.27
C PRO A 14 3.65 16.47 -5.33
N ILE A 15 4.14 16.43 -6.58
CA ILE A 15 3.51 15.63 -7.64
C ILE A 15 3.60 14.14 -7.31
N LEU A 16 4.77 13.67 -6.89
CA LEU A 16 5.00 12.28 -6.52
C LEU A 16 4.13 11.87 -5.33
N ILE A 17 4.05 12.72 -4.29
CA ILE A 17 3.16 12.51 -3.16
C ILE A 17 1.69 12.42 -3.63
N GLY A 18 1.26 13.35 -4.48
CA GLY A 18 -0.10 13.39 -5.00
C GLY A 18 -0.47 12.15 -5.82
N VAL A 19 0.40 11.74 -6.75
CA VAL A 19 0.20 10.53 -7.57
C VAL A 19 0.15 9.31 -6.67
N ASN A 20 1.07 9.18 -5.71
CA ASN A 20 1.11 8.05 -4.78
C ASN A 20 -0.14 7.96 -3.88
N LEU A 21 -0.62 9.10 -3.37
CA LEU A 21 -1.87 9.15 -2.61
C LEU A 21 -3.07 8.74 -3.48
N ILE A 22 -3.14 9.23 -4.73
CA ILE A 22 -4.19 8.84 -5.67
C ILE A 22 -4.13 7.34 -5.97
N THR A 23 -2.93 6.80 -6.22
CA THR A 23 -2.78 5.35 -6.45
C THR A 23 -3.20 4.55 -5.23
N PHE A 24 -2.81 4.95 -4.03
CA PHE A 24 -3.24 4.28 -2.80
C PHE A 24 -4.76 4.29 -2.65
N ILE A 25 -5.41 5.44 -2.87
CA ILE A 25 -6.87 5.56 -2.78
C ILE A 25 -7.54 4.62 -3.80
N LEU A 26 -7.09 4.62 -5.05
CA LEU A 26 -7.68 3.78 -6.09
C LEU A 26 -7.51 2.28 -5.79
N PHE A 27 -6.34 1.88 -5.29
CA PHE A 27 -6.00 0.47 -5.08
C PHE A 27 -6.43 -0.09 -3.73
N PHE A 28 -6.56 0.71 -2.67
CA PHE A 28 -6.84 0.18 -1.32
C PHE A 28 -8.10 0.74 -0.69
N VAL A 29 -8.55 1.94 -1.10
CA VAL A 29 -9.79 2.54 -0.60
C VAL A 29 -10.96 2.19 -1.52
N VAL A 30 -10.80 2.40 -2.82
CA VAL A 30 -11.83 2.11 -3.83
C VAL A 30 -11.86 0.62 -4.16
N ASN A 31 -10.70 -0.03 -4.29
CA ASN A 31 -10.59 -1.46 -4.46
C ASN A 31 -10.20 -2.09 -3.11
N SER A 32 -11.18 -2.31 -2.23
CA SER A 32 -10.86 -2.77 -0.87
C SER A 32 -10.10 -4.11 -0.89
N PRO A 33 -9.22 -4.40 0.09
CA PRO A 33 -8.54 -5.69 0.18
C PRO A 33 -9.49 -6.90 0.17
N ASP A 34 -10.70 -6.75 0.70
CA ASP A 34 -11.74 -7.78 0.67
C ASP A 34 -12.25 -8.03 -0.77
N ASP A 35 -12.36 -6.98 -1.59
CA ASP A 35 -12.72 -7.11 -2.99
C ASP A 35 -11.60 -7.77 -3.79
N MET A 36 -10.34 -7.38 -3.52
CA MET A 36 -9.15 -8.02 -4.11
C MET A 36 -9.12 -9.52 -3.80
N ALA A 37 -9.34 -9.89 -2.53
CA ALA A 37 -9.41 -11.29 -2.12
C ALA A 37 -10.52 -12.05 -2.84
N ARG A 38 -11.72 -11.47 -2.93
CA ARG A 38 -12.87 -12.08 -3.63
C ARG A 38 -12.64 -12.23 -5.13
N MET A 39 -11.94 -11.28 -5.76
CA MET A 39 -11.54 -11.38 -7.16
C MET A 39 -10.50 -12.48 -7.37
N HIS A 40 -9.53 -12.62 -6.46
CA HIS A 40 -8.44 -13.59 -6.57
C HIS A 40 -8.88 -15.03 -6.25
N LEU A 41 -9.72 -15.21 -5.23
CA LEU A 41 -10.24 -16.51 -4.80
C LEU A 41 -11.42 -17.02 -5.65
N GLY A 42 -11.95 -16.17 -6.53
CA GLY A 42 -13.03 -16.49 -7.46
C GLY A 42 -14.43 -16.22 -6.88
N MET A 43 -15.32 -15.61 -7.67
CA MET A 43 -16.58 -15.03 -7.16
C MET A 43 -17.65 -16.04 -6.67
N LYS A 44 -17.49 -17.34 -6.90
CA LYS A 44 -18.50 -18.36 -6.52
C LYS A 44 -18.02 -19.12 -5.28
N ARG A 45 -18.46 -18.66 -4.11
CA ARG A 45 -18.29 -19.30 -2.77
C ARG A 45 -16.94 -19.06 -2.10
N VAL A 46 -16.51 -17.80 -2.01
CA VAL A 46 -15.45 -17.42 -1.09
C VAL A 46 -16.02 -17.41 0.33
N THR A 47 -15.44 -18.19 1.23
CA THR A 47 -15.80 -18.13 2.65
C THR A 47 -15.09 -16.95 3.31
N PRO A 48 -15.67 -16.33 4.37
CA PRO A 48 -15.01 -15.24 5.10
C PRO A 48 -13.62 -15.62 5.61
N GLU A 49 -13.44 -16.89 6.00
CA GLU A 49 -12.16 -17.43 6.49
C GLU A 49 -11.10 -17.43 5.37
N ALA A 50 -11.49 -17.78 4.14
CA ALA A 50 -10.59 -17.76 2.99
C ALA A 50 -10.17 -16.32 2.62
N VAL A 51 -11.09 -15.35 2.69
CA VAL A 51 -10.76 -13.92 2.53
C VAL A 51 -9.75 -13.48 3.59
N GLN A 52 -10.02 -13.82 4.85
CA GLN A 52 -9.17 -13.42 5.95
C GLN A 52 -7.77 -14.04 5.83
N GLN A 53 -7.68 -15.33 5.50
CA GLN A 53 -6.42 -16.01 5.28
C GLN A 53 -5.63 -15.37 4.13
N TRP A 54 -6.28 -15.05 3.01
CA TRP A 54 -5.64 -14.39 1.88
C TRP A 54 -5.09 -13.00 2.25
N LYS A 55 -5.83 -12.22 3.05
CA LYS A 55 -5.35 -10.92 3.54
C LYS A 55 -4.16 -11.06 4.48
N VAL A 56 -4.18 -12.03 5.39
CA VAL A 56 -3.07 -12.28 6.32
C VAL A 56 -1.81 -12.70 5.57
N GLU A 57 -1.93 -13.64 4.62
CA GLU A 57 -0.80 -14.11 3.81
C GLU A 57 -0.14 -12.99 2.99
N ARG A 58 -0.91 -11.97 2.58
CA ARG A 58 -0.43 -10.83 1.81
C ARG A 58 -0.17 -9.56 2.62
N GLY A 59 -0.33 -9.61 3.94
CA GLY A 59 -0.15 -8.44 4.81
C GLY A 59 -1.24 -7.37 4.70
N TYR A 60 -2.37 -7.67 4.05
CA TYR A 60 -3.53 -6.79 3.93
C TYR A 60 -4.49 -6.85 5.12
N ASP A 61 -4.14 -7.59 6.18
CA ASP A 61 -4.86 -7.59 7.45
C ASP A 61 -4.49 -6.40 8.37
N LYS A 62 -4.09 -5.28 7.77
CA LYS A 62 -3.63 -4.09 8.49
C LYS A 62 -4.57 -2.91 8.28
N PRO A 63 -4.62 -1.97 9.24
CA PRO A 63 -5.32 -0.72 9.05
C PRO A 63 -4.77 0.06 7.85
N LEU A 64 -5.66 0.76 7.12
CA LEU A 64 -5.27 1.47 5.90
C LEU A 64 -4.24 2.57 6.15
N VAL A 65 -4.47 3.44 7.14
CA VAL A 65 -3.69 4.67 7.35
C VAL A 65 -3.25 4.87 8.80
N ILE A 66 -4.04 4.42 9.78
CA ILE A 66 -3.72 4.58 11.21
C ILE A 66 -4.05 3.28 11.94
N ASN A 67 -3.04 2.73 12.62
CA ASN A 67 -3.21 1.59 13.49
C ASN A 67 -3.45 2.04 14.94
N SER A 68 -4.73 2.12 15.33
CA SER A 68 -5.14 2.52 16.68
C SER A 68 -4.78 1.50 17.76
N ALA A 69 -4.51 0.24 17.39
CA ALA A 69 -4.15 -0.83 18.31
C ALA A 69 -2.64 -0.88 18.61
N ALA A 70 -1.81 -0.33 17.71
CA ALA A 70 -0.37 -0.24 17.90
C ALA A 70 0.03 0.90 18.84
N SER A 71 1.25 0.84 19.38
CA SER A 71 1.80 1.85 20.29
C SER A 71 3.01 2.56 19.68
N GLY A 72 3.22 3.83 20.04
CA GLY A 72 4.36 4.60 19.54
C GLY A 72 4.30 4.92 18.04
N THR A 73 5.43 4.76 17.35
CA THR A 73 5.58 4.99 15.90
C THR A 73 4.84 3.97 15.04
N ASP A 74 4.55 2.79 15.60
CA ASP A 74 3.89 1.68 14.90
C ASP A 74 2.46 2.01 14.50
N LYS A 75 1.85 3.03 15.12
CA LYS A 75 0.55 3.58 14.70
C LYS A 75 0.52 4.05 13.24
N PHE A 76 1.66 4.45 12.71
CA PHE A 76 1.78 4.97 11.34
C PHE A 76 2.54 4.01 10.43
N THR A 77 3.52 3.29 10.95
CA THR A 77 4.35 2.38 10.15
C THR A 77 3.69 1.02 9.91
N ASP A 78 2.86 0.54 10.85
CA ASP A 78 2.13 -0.72 10.70
C ASP A 78 0.77 -0.52 10.00
N THR A 79 0.84 0.00 8.77
CA THR A 79 -0.34 0.33 7.95
C THR A 79 -0.10 -0.05 6.50
N ILE A 80 -1.18 -0.35 5.78
CA ILE A 80 -1.10 -0.67 4.34
C ILE A 80 -0.50 0.50 3.56
N PHE A 81 -0.84 1.75 3.91
CA PHE A 81 -0.29 2.94 3.30
C PHE A 81 1.24 3.03 3.46
N PHE A 82 1.74 2.79 4.67
CA PHE A 82 3.18 2.87 4.89
C PHE A 82 3.93 1.78 4.13
N GLU A 83 3.44 0.54 4.20
CA GLU A 83 4.11 -0.60 3.58
C GLU A 83 4.05 -0.59 2.06
N ASN A 84 2.92 -0.22 1.47
CA ASN A 84 2.70 -0.30 0.02
C ASN A 84 2.88 1.03 -0.70
N SER A 85 3.09 2.15 0.01
CA SER A 85 3.20 3.47 -0.63
C SER A 85 4.41 4.26 -0.15
N VAL A 86 4.68 4.31 1.16
CA VAL A 86 5.80 5.09 1.70
C VAL A 86 7.15 4.39 1.50
N LYS A 87 7.23 3.07 1.73
CA LYS A 87 8.47 2.29 1.54
C LYS A 87 9.04 2.38 0.11
N LEU A 88 8.16 2.50 -0.88
CA LEU A 88 8.55 2.66 -2.29
C LEU A 88 9.36 3.95 -2.54
N PHE A 89 9.15 5.02 -1.77
CA PHE A 89 9.92 6.25 -1.89
C PHE A 89 11.34 6.15 -1.34
N VAL A 90 11.58 5.22 -0.42
CA VAL A 90 12.91 4.90 0.12
C VAL A 90 13.55 3.71 -0.59
N PHE A 91 13.00 3.30 -1.73
CA PHE A 91 13.46 2.17 -2.55
C PHE A 91 13.41 0.82 -1.83
N GLU A 92 12.54 0.68 -0.83
CA GLU A 92 12.23 -0.59 -0.19
C GLU A 92 11.00 -1.21 -0.86
N PHE A 93 11.23 -2.03 -1.89
CA PHE A 93 10.15 -2.63 -2.69
C PHE A 93 9.62 -3.95 -2.11
N GLY A 94 10.45 -4.75 -1.43
CA GLY A 94 10.01 -5.94 -0.73
C GLY A 94 9.57 -7.06 -1.68
N GLN A 95 8.50 -7.78 -1.30
CA GLN A 95 7.85 -8.76 -2.16
C GLN A 95 6.67 -8.16 -2.90
N SER A 96 6.50 -8.55 -4.16
CA SER A 96 5.31 -8.24 -4.93
C SER A 96 4.11 -9.07 -4.47
N ASP A 97 2.92 -8.64 -4.89
CA ASP A 97 1.67 -9.39 -4.74
C ASP A 97 1.74 -10.80 -5.37
N GLU A 98 2.67 -11.09 -6.27
CA GLU A 98 2.86 -12.44 -6.82
C GLU A 98 3.81 -13.30 -5.96
N GLY A 99 4.24 -12.79 -4.80
CA GLY A 99 5.22 -13.44 -3.92
C GLY A 99 6.65 -13.41 -4.47
N ARG A 100 6.92 -12.59 -5.51
CA ARG A 100 8.27 -12.43 -6.06
C ARG A 100 9.02 -11.35 -5.30
N ASP A 101 10.26 -11.62 -4.92
CA ASP A 101 11.15 -10.59 -4.40
C ASP A 101 11.48 -9.58 -5.50
N ILE A 102 11.28 -8.30 -5.18
CA ILE A 102 11.51 -7.15 -6.07
C ILE A 102 12.40 -6.09 -5.40
N SER A 103 13.07 -6.46 -4.30
CA SER A 103 13.98 -5.59 -3.54
C SER A 103 15.34 -5.40 -4.21
#